data_AF-A0A8H4KKL3-F1
#
_entry.id   AF-A0A8H4KKL3-F1
#
_cell.length_a   1.000
_cell.length_b   1.000
_cell.length_c   1.000
_cell.angle_alpha   90.00
_cell.angle_beta   90.00
_cell.angle_gamma   90.00
#
_symmetry.space_group_name_H-M   'P 1'
#
loop_
_entity.id
_entity.type
_entity.pdbx_description
1 polymer ?
#
loop_
_entity_poly.entity_id
_entity_poly.type
_entity_poly.pdbx_seq_one_letter_code
_entity_poly.pdbx_strand_id
1 'polypeptide(L)'
;MAADTVREGVFVLTYLLLAINKPRGQSSAHVIRECQQVFNPSEFFKPLIESEVAKRLNESGKEFARRKLIKKASQVKIGHGGTLDPLATGVLILGIGSGTKVLSQFLECTKTYETIIVFGAATDTYDRVGRILARRPYEHITREKVEKEIETFRGRQIQIPPLYSALKMNGKPLYEYAREGKPIPRQIEGREVEVKDIELVEWYEPGKHNHRWPTEEAEAAERNLAEQVWRAKKQQESNKKLSPEEKQQDDKAIAAHESFKRSFEERQDALIKDAPSKRSRKSKEHPMMSGALGQLPQPVYNNKGSNLVPELPDTSTPPPWSDQGPPAVKVRLTVTSGFYVRSFCHDLGAKLDSAALMAELARTRQSDFEVGNENCLEFDDLAKGEEVWGPQVARMLETWSKTKPQASTGPSDKSQKKKKQENKRPSSPRHKQDKQQNHNKGEKRRRSNSPDEAVSPPRKAVALESKEDSKPVKEHQPETLKPKTGNLSDDEKSWNGIED
;
A
#
# COMPACT_ATOMS: atom_id res chain seq x y z
N MET A 1 -7.83 -19.53 -37.74
CA MET A 1 -7.31 -18.15 -37.76
C MET A 1 -6.73 -17.77 -36.40
N ALA A 2 -7.48 -17.14 -35.49
CA ALA A 2 -6.90 -16.64 -34.22
C ALA A 2 -6.26 -17.72 -33.33
N ALA A 3 -6.80 -18.94 -33.33
CA ALA A 3 -6.25 -20.09 -32.60
C ALA A 3 -4.96 -20.68 -33.21
N ASP A 4 -4.62 -20.33 -34.45
CA ASP A 4 -3.47 -20.93 -35.15
C ASP A 4 -2.20 -20.07 -34.97
N THR A 5 -2.36 -18.73 -34.91
CA THR A 5 -1.32 -17.79 -34.45
C THR A 5 -0.82 -18.11 -33.03
N VAL A 6 -1.64 -18.79 -32.22
CA VAL A 6 -1.30 -19.26 -30.87
C VAL A 6 -0.44 -20.53 -30.88
N ARG A 7 -0.55 -21.38 -31.91
CA ARG A 7 0.08 -22.71 -31.97
C ARG A 7 1.54 -22.68 -32.37
N GLU A 8 1.96 -21.77 -33.26
CA GLU A 8 3.32 -21.73 -33.82
C GLU A 8 4.32 -20.88 -32.99
N GLY A 9 4.32 -21.05 -31.66
CA GLY A 9 5.44 -20.64 -30.81
C GLY A 9 5.53 -19.17 -30.40
N VAL A 10 4.54 -18.32 -30.73
CA VAL A 10 4.50 -16.89 -30.35
C VAL A 10 4.71 -16.64 -28.84
N PHE A 11 4.26 -17.57 -27.99
CA PHE A 11 4.42 -17.53 -26.54
C PHE A 11 5.88 -17.72 -26.04
N VAL A 12 6.80 -18.24 -26.86
CA VAL A 12 8.13 -18.67 -26.41
C VAL A 12 9.12 -17.51 -26.24
N LEU A 13 8.99 -16.45 -27.03
CA LEU A 13 9.95 -15.33 -27.08
C LEU A 13 9.36 -13.96 -26.69
N THR A 14 8.04 -13.84 -26.63
CA THR A 14 7.36 -12.53 -26.65
C THR A 14 6.92 -12.09 -25.26
N TYR A 15 6.78 -10.78 -25.05
CA TYR A 15 6.33 -10.19 -23.77
C TYR A 15 4.83 -9.97 -23.81
N LEU A 16 4.08 -10.68 -22.97
CA LEU A 16 2.62 -10.66 -22.99
C LEU A 16 2.08 -9.53 -22.10
N LEU A 17 1.41 -8.54 -22.70
CA LEU A 17 0.83 -7.38 -22.03
C LEU A 17 -0.57 -7.11 -22.58
N LEU A 18 -1.49 -6.75 -21.69
CA LEU A 18 -2.83 -6.26 -22.00
C LEU A 18 -3.23 -5.19 -20.96
N ALA A 19 -4.24 -4.38 -21.25
CA ALA A 19 -4.95 -3.62 -20.22
C ALA A 19 -6.34 -4.22 -19.97
N ILE A 20 -6.84 -4.05 -18.75
CA ILE A 20 -8.23 -4.36 -18.39
C ILE A 20 -8.86 -3.15 -17.69
N ASN A 21 -10.11 -2.83 -18.01
CA ASN A 21 -10.87 -1.77 -17.34
C ASN A 21 -11.30 -2.29 -15.96
N LYS A 22 -10.58 -1.89 -14.91
CA LYS A 22 -10.88 -2.32 -13.54
C LYS A 22 -12.28 -1.85 -13.12
N PRO A 23 -13.13 -2.73 -12.56
CA PRO A 23 -14.41 -2.33 -11.98
C PRO A 23 -14.24 -1.67 -10.60
N ARG A 24 -15.25 -0.89 -10.17
CA ARG A 24 -15.33 -0.31 -8.82
C ARG A 24 -15.48 -1.42 -7.76
N GLY A 25 -15.08 -1.16 -6.52
CA GLY A 25 -15.19 -2.10 -5.40
C GLY A 25 -14.09 -3.16 -5.30
N GLN A 26 -13.50 -3.59 -6.42
CA GLN A 26 -12.42 -4.59 -6.39
C GLN A 26 -11.04 -3.96 -6.13
N SER A 27 -10.13 -4.69 -5.48
CA SER A 27 -8.70 -4.34 -5.45
C SER A 27 -7.97 -4.81 -6.72
N SER A 28 -6.89 -4.14 -7.16
CA SER A 28 -6.06 -4.63 -8.30
C SER A 28 -5.54 -6.06 -8.11
N ALA A 29 -5.27 -6.46 -6.86
CA ALA A 29 -4.84 -7.81 -6.52
C ALA A 29 -5.99 -8.84 -6.49
N HIS A 30 -7.26 -8.40 -6.55
CA HIS A 30 -8.41 -9.27 -6.76
C HIS A 30 -8.71 -9.43 -8.26
N VAL A 31 -8.67 -8.35 -9.06
CA VAL A 31 -8.75 -8.43 -10.53
C VAL A 31 -7.77 -9.46 -11.08
N ILE A 32 -6.52 -9.49 -10.59
CA ILE A 32 -5.53 -10.52 -10.96
C ILE A 32 -6.01 -11.96 -10.66
N ARG A 33 -6.71 -12.19 -9.54
CA ARG A 33 -7.25 -13.52 -9.18
C ARG A 33 -8.46 -13.90 -10.02
N GLU A 34 -9.28 -12.93 -10.43
CA GLU A 34 -10.39 -13.18 -11.37
C GLU A 34 -9.85 -13.52 -12.76
N CYS A 35 -8.87 -12.76 -13.27
CA CYS A 35 -8.14 -13.12 -14.48
C CYS A 35 -7.50 -14.51 -14.37
N GLN A 36 -6.92 -14.89 -13.22
CA GLN A 36 -6.40 -16.24 -13.03
C GLN A 36 -7.49 -17.32 -12.97
N GLN A 37 -8.67 -17.05 -12.43
CA GLN A 37 -9.81 -17.99 -12.46
C GLN A 37 -10.25 -18.30 -13.88
N VAL A 38 -10.30 -17.30 -14.75
CA VAL A 38 -10.73 -17.44 -16.14
C VAL A 38 -9.61 -17.96 -17.05
N PHE A 39 -8.36 -17.54 -16.84
CA PHE A 39 -7.22 -17.89 -17.71
C PHE A 39 -6.55 -19.23 -17.37
N ASN A 40 -6.66 -19.75 -16.14
CA ASN A 40 -6.06 -21.05 -15.80
C ASN A 40 -6.74 -22.27 -16.46
N PRO A 41 -8.08 -22.33 -16.63
CA PRO A 41 -8.74 -23.43 -17.35
C PRO A 41 -8.84 -23.22 -18.86
N SER A 42 -8.45 -22.06 -19.40
CA SER A 42 -8.65 -21.73 -20.82
C SER A 42 -7.73 -22.51 -21.76
N GLU A 43 -8.23 -22.87 -22.94
CA GLU A 43 -7.40 -23.51 -23.97
C GLU A 43 -6.40 -22.50 -24.57
N PHE A 44 -6.74 -21.21 -24.59
CA PHE A 44 -5.87 -20.11 -25.05
C PHE A 44 -4.55 -20.00 -24.27
N PHE A 45 -4.56 -20.15 -22.93
CA PHE A 45 -3.35 -20.03 -22.11
C PHE A 45 -2.69 -21.38 -21.77
N LYS A 46 -3.36 -22.50 -22.02
CA LYS A 46 -2.85 -23.85 -21.81
C LYS A 46 -1.45 -24.11 -22.42
N PRO A 47 -1.12 -23.70 -23.67
CA PRO A 47 0.24 -23.85 -24.22
C PRO A 47 1.32 -23.07 -23.43
N LEU A 48 0.98 -21.92 -22.84
CA LEU A 48 1.88 -21.15 -21.97
C LEU A 48 2.12 -21.87 -20.64
N ILE A 49 1.08 -22.46 -20.06
CA ILE A 49 1.15 -23.24 -18.83
C ILE A 49 2.01 -24.50 -19.05
N GLU A 50 1.71 -25.27 -20.10
CA GLU A 50 2.42 -26.52 -20.45
C GLU A 50 3.91 -26.28 -20.71
N SER A 51 4.26 -25.22 -21.45
CA SER A 51 5.66 -24.89 -21.77
C SER A 51 6.48 -24.44 -20.54
N GLU A 52 5.92 -23.64 -19.63
CA GLU A 52 6.60 -23.29 -18.38
C GLU A 52 6.66 -24.49 -17.40
N VAL A 53 5.65 -25.37 -17.36
CA VAL A 53 5.69 -26.63 -16.57
C VAL A 53 6.78 -27.57 -17.08
N ALA A 54 6.86 -27.80 -18.39
CA ALA A 54 7.91 -28.63 -19.01
C ALA A 54 9.32 -28.07 -18.70
N LYS A 55 9.46 -26.74 -18.76
CA LYS A 55 10.70 -26.05 -18.38
C LYS A 55 11.08 -26.26 -16.91
N ARG A 56 10.13 -26.22 -15.97
CA ARG A 56 10.36 -26.52 -14.54
C ARG A 56 10.62 -27.99 -14.24
N LEU A 57 10.14 -28.91 -15.07
CA LEU A 57 10.47 -30.34 -14.96
C LEU A 57 11.94 -30.62 -15.30
N ASN A 58 12.48 -29.86 -16.27
CA ASN A 58 13.86 -29.97 -16.77
C ASN A 58 14.91 -29.20 -15.94
N GLU A 59 14.49 -28.32 -15.01
CA GLU A 59 15.41 -27.61 -14.11
C GLU A 59 15.97 -28.57 -13.03
N SER A 60 17.30 -28.71 -12.98
CA SER A 60 17.98 -29.56 -12.01
C SER A 60 17.96 -28.95 -10.61
N GLY A 61 17.38 -29.66 -9.64
CA GLY A 61 17.22 -29.14 -8.28
C GLY A 61 16.62 -30.13 -7.28
N LYS A 62 16.60 -29.74 -6.00
CA LYS A 62 16.04 -30.54 -4.91
C LYS A 62 14.54 -30.80 -5.15
N GLU A 63 14.12 -32.06 -5.06
CA GLU A 63 12.80 -32.50 -5.50
C GLU A 63 11.62 -31.71 -4.87
N PHE A 64 11.69 -31.39 -3.58
CA PHE A 64 10.69 -30.58 -2.88
C PHE A 64 10.57 -29.15 -3.46
N ALA A 65 11.70 -28.54 -3.86
CA ALA A 65 11.68 -27.25 -4.54
C ALA A 65 11.06 -27.39 -5.94
N ARG A 66 11.38 -28.46 -6.68
CA ARG A 66 10.77 -28.77 -7.99
C ARG A 66 9.25 -28.91 -7.89
N ARG A 67 8.71 -29.67 -6.92
CA ARG A 67 7.25 -29.79 -6.68
C ARG A 67 6.60 -28.41 -6.43
N LYS A 68 7.24 -27.53 -5.64
CA LYS A 68 6.75 -26.17 -5.36
C LYS A 68 6.84 -25.22 -6.58
N LEU A 69 7.82 -25.42 -7.46
CA LEU A 69 7.94 -24.67 -8.72
C LEU A 69 6.92 -25.13 -9.75
N ILE A 70 6.68 -26.45 -9.89
CA ILE A 70 5.65 -27.00 -10.79
C ILE A 70 4.26 -26.47 -10.42
N LYS A 71 3.87 -26.46 -9.13
CA LYS A 71 2.59 -25.86 -8.69
C LYS A 71 2.47 -24.34 -8.95
N LYS A 72 3.58 -23.65 -9.21
CA LYS A 72 3.58 -22.23 -9.63
C LYS A 72 3.61 -22.05 -11.15
N ALA A 73 4.13 -23.03 -11.89
CA ALA A 73 4.13 -23.05 -13.35
C ALA A 73 2.79 -23.52 -13.92
N SER A 74 2.05 -24.36 -13.18
CA SER A 74 0.69 -24.82 -13.49
C SER A 74 -0.39 -23.73 -13.34
N GLN A 75 -0.02 -22.46 -13.51
CA GLN A 75 -0.86 -21.28 -13.36
C GLN A 75 -0.33 -20.16 -14.27
N VAL A 76 -1.24 -19.41 -14.89
CA VAL A 76 -0.91 -18.18 -15.61
C VAL A 76 -0.33 -17.17 -14.62
N LYS A 77 0.96 -16.87 -14.78
CA LYS A 77 1.66 -15.89 -13.95
C LYS A 77 1.27 -14.48 -14.37
N ILE A 78 0.48 -13.78 -13.56
CA ILE A 78 0.04 -12.39 -13.83
C ILE A 78 0.67 -11.42 -12.80
N GLY A 79 0.95 -10.19 -13.22
CA GLY A 79 1.25 -9.03 -12.38
C GLY A 79 0.67 -7.75 -13.01
N HIS A 80 0.69 -6.61 -12.31
CA HIS A 80 0.13 -5.34 -12.80
C HIS A 80 1.14 -4.19 -12.86
N GLY A 81 0.97 -3.28 -13.83
CA GLY A 81 1.83 -2.13 -14.13
C GLY A 81 1.53 -0.87 -13.32
N GLY A 82 1.08 -1.02 -12.08
CA GLY A 82 0.68 0.08 -11.20
C GLY A 82 -0.70 -0.14 -10.56
N THR A 83 -0.80 0.12 -9.26
CA THR A 83 -2.04 -0.09 -8.49
C THR A 83 -3.14 0.90 -8.92
N LEU A 84 -4.39 0.49 -8.71
CA LEU A 84 -5.55 1.38 -8.59
C LEU A 84 -6.19 1.15 -7.23
N ASP A 85 -6.65 2.23 -6.60
CA ASP A 85 -7.41 2.15 -5.36
C ASP A 85 -8.73 1.38 -5.58
N PRO A 86 -9.33 0.76 -4.54
CA PRO A 86 -10.51 -0.09 -4.75
C PRO A 86 -11.71 0.63 -5.35
N LEU A 87 -11.89 1.91 -4.98
CA LEU A 87 -12.93 2.80 -5.53
C LEU A 87 -12.67 3.23 -6.97
N ALA A 88 -11.42 3.24 -7.43
CA ALA A 88 -11.06 3.73 -8.76
C ALA A 88 -11.37 2.73 -9.87
N THR A 89 -11.96 3.17 -10.98
CA THR A 89 -12.12 2.35 -12.21
C THR A 89 -10.98 2.61 -13.20
N GLY A 90 -11.01 1.94 -14.36
CA GLY A 90 -10.17 2.28 -15.51
C GLY A 90 -8.94 1.40 -15.69
N VAL A 91 -8.05 1.84 -16.58
CA VAL A 91 -6.94 1.07 -17.15
C VAL A 91 -6.04 0.45 -16.08
N LEU A 92 -6.05 -0.88 -15.96
CA LEU A 92 -5.10 -1.67 -15.19
C LEU A 92 -4.26 -2.52 -16.16
N ILE A 93 -3.03 -2.09 -16.44
CA ILE A 93 -2.10 -2.86 -17.29
C ILE A 93 -1.71 -4.14 -16.56
N LEU A 94 -1.91 -5.29 -17.21
CA LEU A 94 -1.54 -6.62 -16.74
C LEU A 94 -0.44 -7.23 -17.61
N GLY A 95 0.59 -7.76 -16.98
CA GLY A 95 1.69 -8.48 -17.63
C GLY A 95 1.61 -9.97 -17.33
N ILE A 96 1.64 -10.79 -18.38
CA ILE A 96 1.48 -12.24 -18.29
C ILE A 96 2.83 -12.92 -18.57
N GLY A 97 3.17 -13.95 -17.79
CA GLY A 97 4.38 -14.77 -17.99
C GLY A 97 5.66 -13.94 -18.02
N SER A 98 6.29 -13.87 -19.18
CA SER A 98 7.44 -13.01 -19.51
C SER A 98 7.16 -11.51 -19.33
N GLY A 99 5.96 -11.05 -19.68
CA GLY A 99 5.50 -9.66 -19.64
C GLY A 99 5.59 -9.04 -18.24
N THR A 100 5.48 -9.84 -17.18
CA THR A 100 5.71 -9.40 -15.80
C THR A 100 7.07 -8.71 -15.56
N LYS A 101 8.06 -8.93 -16.43
CA LYS A 101 9.41 -8.33 -16.33
C LYS A 101 9.50 -6.88 -16.81
N VAL A 102 8.57 -6.41 -17.65
CA VAL A 102 8.60 -5.05 -18.23
C VAL A 102 7.61 -4.09 -17.57
N LEU A 103 6.83 -4.57 -16.58
CA LEU A 103 5.80 -3.77 -15.90
C LEU A 103 6.31 -2.51 -15.20
N SER A 104 7.61 -2.41 -14.91
CA SER A 104 8.23 -1.20 -14.34
C SER A 104 8.10 0.02 -15.25
N GLN A 105 8.21 -0.13 -16.57
CA GLN A 105 8.13 1.00 -17.51
C GLN A 105 6.78 1.74 -17.44
N PHE A 106 5.71 1.02 -17.10
CA PHE A 106 4.37 1.60 -16.95
C PHE A 106 4.13 2.26 -15.59
N LEU A 107 5.02 2.06 -14.60
CA LEU A 107 4.98 2.86 -13.37
C LEU A 107 5.36 4.31 -13.67
N GLU A 108 6.36 4.52 -14.52
CA GLU A 108 6.97 5.81 -14.86
C GLU A 108 6.20 6.60 -15.94
N CYS A 109 5.41 5.93 -16.79
CA CYS A 109 4.60 6.57 -17.84
C CYS A 109 3.55 7.58 -17.30
N THR A 110 3.10 8.51 -18.16
CA THR A 110 1.98 9.41 -17.86
C THR A 110 0.65 8.67 -17.74
N LYS A 111 -0.24 9.18 -16.89
CA LYS A 111 -1.58 8.63 -16.61
C LYS A 111 -2.60 9.75 -16.71
N THR A 112 -3.76 9.47 -17.29
CA THR A 112 -4.90 10.41 -17.29
C THR A 112 -5.98 9.87 -16.39
N TYR A 113 -6.55 10.76 -15.58
CA TYR A 113 -7.62 10.46 -14.65
C TYR A 113 -8.77 11.43 -14.86
N GLU A 114 -10.00 10.94 -14.73
CA GLU A 114 -11.17 11.75 -14.41
C GLU A 114 -11.53 11.49 -12.95
N THR A 115 -11.81 12.54 -12.18
CA THR A 115 -12.14 12.45 -10.76
C THR A 115 -13.31 13.36 -10.43
N ILE A 116 -14.17 12.92 -9.51
CA ILE A 116 -15.24 13.74 -8.95
C ILE A 116 -14.89 14.09 -7.52
N ILE A 117 -14.92 15.38 -7.22
CA ILE A 117 -14.51 15.99 -5.96
C ILE A 117 -15.76 16.60 -5.32
N VAL A 118 -16.01 16.29 -4.05
CA VAL A 118 -17.11 16.89 -3.27
C VAL A 118 -16.49 17.73 -2.15
N PHE A 119 -16.95 18.97 -2.03
CA PHE A 119 -16.43 19.93 -1.05
C PHE A 119 -17.11 19.79 0.33
N GLY A 120 -16.66 20.55 1.33
CA GLY A 120 -17.28 20.65 2.65
C GLY A 120 -16.91 19.59 3.69
N ALA A 121 -16.27 18.48 3.32
CA ALA A 121 -15.82 17.45 4.26
C ALA A 121 -14.44 16.87 3.91
N ALA A 122 -13.66 16.55 4.94
CA ALA A 122 -12.38 15.83 4.84
C ALA A 122 -12.50 14.45 5.50
N THR A 123 -11.89 13.44 4.87
CA THR A 123 -11.86 12.05 5.36
C THR A 123 -10.44 11.54 5.59
N ASP A 124 -10.27 10.48 6.38
CA ASP A 124 -8.96 9.89 6.69
C ASP A 124 -8.27 9.22 5.48
N THR A 125 -9.05 8.69 4.54
CA THR A 125 -8.56 8.14 3.26
C THR A 125 -8.35 9.19 2.16
N TYR A 126 -8.87 10.41 2.35
CA TYR A 126 -9.16 11.43 1.32
C TYR A 126 -10.13 10.98 0.21
N ASP A 127 -10.92 9.92 0.44
CA ASP A 127 -12.02 9.48 -0.44
C ASP A 127 -13.32 9.19 0.34
N ARG A 128 -14.42 8.92 -0.37
CA ARG A 128 -15.74 8.62 0.23
C ARG A 128 -15.86 7.25 0.93
N VAL A 129 -14.77 6.49 1.07
CA VAL A 129 -14.73 5.19 1.78
C VAL A 129 -14.10 5.32 3.16
N GLY A 130 -13.43 6.45 3.43
CA GLY A 130 -12.95 6.82 4.75
C GLY A 130 -14.05 7.39 5.65
N ARG A 131 -13.63 7.84 6.83
CA ARG A 131 -14.48 8.44 7.87
C ARG A 131 -14.31 9.95 7.90
N ILE A 132 -15.37 10.70 8.23
CA ILE A 132 -15.30 12.16 8.39
C ILE A 132 -14.35 12.50 9.54
N LEU A 133 -13.29 13.22 9.21
CA LEU A 133 -12.38 13.84 10.19
C LEU A 133 -12.93 15.20 10.64
N ALA A 134 -13.35 16.02 9.67
CA ALA A 134 -13.85 17.37 9.88
C ALA A 134 -14.79 17.80 8.74
N ARG A 135 -15.72 18.69 9.07
CA ARG A 135 -16.58 19.42 8.12
C ARG A 135 -16.14 20.88 8.06
N ARG A 136 -16.39 21.57 6.94
CA ARG A 136 -16.00 22.96 6.68
C ARG A 136 -17.08 23.70 5.88
N PRO A 137 -17.17 25.04 5.98
CA PRO A 137 -18.01 25.85 5.08
C PRO A 137 -17.67 25.60 3.60
N TYR A 138 -18.66 25.71 2.74
CA TYR A 138 -18.58 25.50 1.29
C TYR A 138 -19.47 26.45 0.49
N GLU A 139 -20.28 27.26 1.15
CA GLU A 139 -21.21 28.26 0.60
C GLU A 139 -20.46 29.35 -0.19
N HIS A 140 -19.17 29.55 0.11
CA HIS A 140 -18.30 30.48 -0.60
C HIS A 140 -17.61 29.88 -1.83
N ILE A 141 -17.78 28.59 -2.13
CA ILE A 141 -17.11 27.91 -3.24
C ILE A 141 -17.95 28.09 -4.52
N THR A 142 -17.36 28.77 -5.50
CA THR A 142 -17.98 28.99 -6.82
C THR A 142 -17.12 28.36 -7.91
N ARG A 143 -17.73 28.11 -9.08
CA ARG A 143 -17.05 27.52 -10.24
C ARG A 143 -15.76 28.27 -10.60
N GLU A 144 -15.80 29.60 -10.62
CA GLU A 144 -14.69 30.45 -11.06
C GLU A 144 -13.50 30.39 -10.09
N LYS A 145 -13.78 30.26 -8.78
CA LYS A 145 -12.75 30.02 -7.76
C LYS A 145 -12.11 28.64 -7.96
N VAL A 146 -12.92 27.63 -8.25
CA VAL A 146 -12.45 26.25 -8.46
C VAL A 146 -11.62 26.16 -9.74
N GLU A 147 -12.04 26.76 -10.85
CA GLU A 147 -11.24 26.84 -12.10
C GLU A 147 -9.91 27.56 -11.88
N LYS A 148 -9.92 28.71 -11.19
CA LYS A 148 -8.71 29.46 -10.84
C LYS A 148 -7.74 28.63 -9.98
N GLU A 149 -8.21 28.01 -8.90
CA GLU A 149 -7.33 27.27 -7.98
C GLU A 149 -6.87 25.93 -8.58
N ILE A 150 -7.65 25.30 -9.46
CA ILE A 150 -7.24 24.10 -10.22
C ILE A 150 -6.02 24.40 -11.10
N GLU A 151 -5.99 25.54 -11.80
CA GLU A 151 -4.87 25.90 -12.68
C GLU A 151 -3.55 26.06 -11.92
N THR A 152 -3.59 26.44 -10.63
CA THR A 152 -2.40 26.52 -9.76
C THR A 152 -1.77 25.17 -9.39
N PHE A 153 -2.33 24.05 -9.86
CA PHE A 153 -1.72 22.72 -9.76
C PHE A 153 -1.00 22.29 -11.05
N ARG A 154 -1.12 23.04 -12.17
CA ARG A 154 -0.41 22.73 -13.42
C ARG A 154 1.10 22.91 -13.26
N GLY A 155 1.89 22.05 -13.89
CA GLY A 155 3.35 22.04 -13.81
C GLY A 155 3.87 21.15 -12.68
N ARG A 156 5.02 21.52 -12.10
CA ARG A 156 5.72 20.72 -11.10
C ARG A 156 5.48 21.22 -9.69
N GLN A 157 5.22 20.30 -8.78
CA GLN A 157 4.97 20.59 -7.37
C GLN A 157 5.46 19.44 -6.47
N ILE A 158 5.65 19.74 -5.19
CA ILE A 158 5.87 18.72 -4.17
C ILE A 158 4.50 18.29 -3.63
N GLN A 159 4.18 16.99 -3.71
CA GLN A 159 2.97 16.41 -3.14
C GLN A 159 3.32 15.40 -2.06
N ILE A 160 2.60 15.45 -0.93
CA ILE A 160 2.72 14.43 0.13
C ILE A 160 1.73 13.29 -0.16
N PRO A 161 2.20 12.02 -0.24
CA PRO A 161 1.34 10.85 -0.37
C PRO A 161 0.33 10.72 0.78
N PRO A 162 -0.89 10.20 0.53
CA PRO A 162 -1.86 9.97 1.59
C PRO A 162 -1.41 8.83 2.49
N LEU A 163 -1.82 8.88 3.76
CA LEU A 163 -1.52 7.85 4.77
C LEU A 163 -2.01 6.46 4.31
N TYR A 164 -3.20 6.39 3.72
CA TYR A 164 -3.72 5.18 3.07
C TYR A 164 -3.12 4.98 1.68
N SER A 165 -1.83 4.65 1.63
CA SER A 165 -1.11 4.33 0.39
C SER A 165 -0.25 3.06 0.52
N ALA A 166 0.07 2.47 -0.63
CA ALA A 166 0.94 1.29 -0.74
C ALA A 166 2.46 1.62 -0.61
N LEU A 167 2.80 2.88 -0.32
CA LEU A 167 4.17 3.29 -0.01
C LEU A 167 4.67 2.54 1.23
N LYS A 168 5.94 2.11 1.23
CA LYS A 168 6.52 1.33 2.32
C LYS A 168 7.41 2.17 3.22
N MET A 169 7.17 2.08 4.52
CA MET A 169 8.03 2.59 5.58
C MET A 169 8.58 1.39 6.37
N ASN A 170 9.90 1.30 6.50
CA ASN A 170 10.61 0.20 7.17
C ASN A 170 10.14 -1.21 6.71
N GLY A 171 9.87 -1.35 5.41
CA GLY A 171 9.43 -2.60 4.76
C GLY A 171 7.91 -2.83 4.72
N LYS A 172 7.14 -2.15 5.59
CA LYS A 172 5.69 -2.30 5.76
C LYS A 172 4.91 -1.17 5.03
N PRO A 173 3.78 -1.44 4.35
CA PRO A 173 2.96 -0.40 3.71
C PRO A 173 2.31 0.58 4.70
N LEU A 174 2.16 1.86 4.32
CA LEU A 174 1.56 2.90 5.18
C LEU A 174 0.09 2.60 5.55
N TYR A 175 -0.71 2.04 4.63
CA TYR A 175 -2.09 1.63 4.94
C TYR A 175 -2.18 0.57 6.06
N GLU A 176 -1.10 -0.16 6.36
CA GLU A 176 -1.04 -1.16 7.45
C GLU A 176 -0.57 -0.56 8.79
N TYR A 177 -0.06 0.67 8.80
CA TYR A 177 0.12 1.43 10.04
C TYR A 177 -1.21 2.09 10.46
N ALA A 178 -1.89 2.73 9.50
CA ALA A 178 -3.19 3.35 9.69
C ALA A 178 -4.23 2.36 10.27
N ARG A 179 -4.44 1.22 9.60
CA ARG A 179 -5.39 0.17 10.01
C ARG A 179 -5.03 -0.56 11.31
N GLU A 180 -3.84 -0.33 11.88
CA GLU A 180 -3.44 -0.89 13.17
C GLU A 180 -3.43 0.16 14.29
N GLY A 181 -3.86 1.40 14.00
CA GLY A 181 -3.80 2.52 14.94
C GLY A 181 -2.38 2.81 15.43
N LYS A 182 -1.36 2.54 14.60
CA LYS A 182 0.05 2.66 14.99
C LYS A 182 0.67 3.94 14.45
N PRO A 183 1.43 4.69 15.27
CA PRO A 183 2.18 5.84 14.78
C PRO A 183 3.16 5.42 13.68
N ILE A 184 3.31 6.29 12.67
CA ILE A 184 4.26 6.07 11.57
C ILE A 184 5.71 6.30 12.07
N PRO A 185 6.66 5.39 11.81
CA PRO A 185 8.04 5.49 12.34
C PRO A 185 8.83 6.75 11.95
N ARG A 186 8.37 7.51 10.96
CA ARG A 186 8.82 8.87 10.62
C ARG A 186 7.71 9.59 9.84
N GLN A 187 7.83 10.91 9.67
CA GLN A 187 6.93 11.67 8.80
C GLN A 187 6.93 11.13 7.36
N ILE A 188 5.82 11.33 6.63
CA ILE A 188 5.74 11.03 5.21
C ILE A 188 6.53 12.10 4.45
N GLU A 189 7.51 11.69 3.65
CA GLU A 189 8.32 12.58 2.81
C GLU A 189 7.54 12.99 1.55
N GLY A 190 7.45 14.30 1.28
CA GLY A 190 6.92 14.84 0.03
C GLY A 190 7.71 14.43 -1.22
N ARG A 191 7.06 14.46 -2.38
CA ARG A 191 7.60 13.97 -3.67
C ARG A 191 7.37 14.96 -4.79
N GLU A 192 8.39 15.20 -5.63
CA GLU A 192 8.20 15.91 -6.90
C GLU A 192 7.25 15.11 -7.81
N VAL A 193 6.20 15.79 -8.28
CA VAL A 193 5.21 15.26 -9.22
C VAL A 193 4.86 16.36 -10.23
N GLU A 194 4.46 15.97 -11.44
CA GLU A 194 4.17 16.90 -12.53
C GLU A 194 2.74 16.66 -13.07
N VAL A 195 1.93 17.71 -13.05
CA VAL A 195 0.62 17.78 -13.72
C VAL A 195 0.87 18.44 -15.07
N LYS A 196 0.84 17.64 -16.13
CA LYS A 196 1.09 18.14 -17.50
C LYS A 196 -0.10 18.91 -18.04
N ASP A 197 -1.29 18.44 -17.70
CA ASP A 197 -2.54 19.03 -18.13
C ASP A 197 -3.63 18.80 -17.09
N ILE A 198 -4.55 19.74 -16.97
CA ILE A 198 -5.67 19.73 -16.03
C ILE A 198 -6.80 20.63 -16.53
N GLU A 199 -8.05 20.17 -16.37
CA GLU A 199 -9.24 20.89 -16.81
C GLU A 199 -10.46 20.58 -15.91
N LEU A 200 -11.34 21.57 -15.73
CA LEU A 200 -12.68 21.35 -15.21
C LEU A 200 -13.55 20.80 -16.35
N VAL A 201 -14.07 19.59 -16.19
CA VAL A 201 -14.94 18.94 -17.18
C VAL A 201 -16.41 19.25 -16.92
N GLU A 202 -16.82 19.26 -15.64
CA GLU A 202 -18.22 19.45 -15.26
C GLU A 202 -18.31 20.13 -13.89
N TRP A 203 -19.23 21.08 -13.74
CA TRP A 203 -19.55 21.73 -12.48
C TRP A 203 -20.93 21.27 -12.02
N TYR A 204 -21.02 20.77 -10.79
CA TYR A 204 -22.27 20.35 -10.18
C TYR A 204 -22.65 21.35 -9.08
N GLU A 205 -23.70 22.13 -9.33
CA GLU A 205 -24.26 23.05 -8.33
C GLU A 205 -24.77 22.30 -7.09
N PRO A 206 -24.85 22.97 -5.92
CA PRO A 206 -25.61 22.49 -4.77
C PRO A 206 -26.98 21.93 -5.15
N GLY A 207 -27.35 20.80 -4.57
CA GLY A 207 -28.61 20.10 -4.81
C GLY A 207 -28.76 19.42 -6.18
N LYS A 208 -27.82 19.56 -7.13
CA LYS A 208 -27.91 18.98 -8.49
C LYS A 208 -27.15 17.67 -8.69
N HIS A 209 -26.57 17.07 -7.65
CA HIS A 209 -25.81 15.82 -7.76
C HIS A 209 -26.04 14.84 -6.61
N ASN A 210 -25.80 13.55 -6.88
CA ASN A 210 -25.94 12.47 -5.91
C ASN A 210 -24.64 12.07 -5.18
N HIS A 211 -23.49 12.69 -5.52
CA HIS A 211 -22.23 12.44 -4.82
C HIS A 211 -22.32 12.99 -3.39
N ARG A 212 -22.03 12.15 -2.39
CA ARG A 212 -22.24 12.42 -0.96
C ARG A 212 -20.97 12.14 -0.14
N TRP A 213 -20.90 12.76 1.03
CA TRP A 213 -19.93 12.39 2.07
C TRP A 213 -20.26 11.00 2.67
N PRO A 214 -19.28 10.28 3.24
CA PRO A 214 -19.56 9.14 4.10
C PRO A 214 -20.27 9.58 5.39
N THR A 215 -20.99 8.66 6.03
CA THR A 215 -21.74 8.92 7.28
C THR A 215 -20.99 8.54 8.56
N GLU A 216 -19.94 7.71 8.47
CA GLU A 216 -19.09 7.38 9.61
C GLU A 216 -18.22 8.60 10.00
N GLU A 217 -18.31 9.04 11.25
CA GLU A 217 -17.36 9.98 11.87
C GLU A 217 -16.14 9.22 12.39
N ALA A 218 -14.94 9.79 12.26
CA ALA A 218 -13.70 9.17 12.68
C ALA A 218 -13.54 9.11 14.21
N GLU A 219 -12.89 8.09 14.74
CA GLU A 219 -12.59 8.00 16.18
C GLU A 219 -11.52 9.02 16.61
N ALA A 220 -11.44 9.33 17.91
CA ALA A 220 -10.49 10.32 18.42
C ALA A 220 -9.02 9.97 18.12
N ALA A 221 -8.66 8.67 18.12
CA ALA A 221 -7.33 8.21 17.72
C ALA A 221 -7.05 8.43 16.22
N GLU A 222 -8.05 8.23 15.36
CA GLU A 222 -7.97 8.43 13.91
C GLU A 222 -7.84 9.94 13.58
N ARG A 223 -8.63 10.80 14.25
CA ARG A 223 -8.51 12.26 14.17
C ARG A 223 -7.12 12.75 14.60
N ASN A 224 -6.60 12.26 15.74
CA ASN A 224 -5.27 12.62 16.23
C ASN A 224 -4.15 12.20 15.25
N LEU A 225 -4.24 11.01 14.65
CA LEU A 225 -3.26 10.53 13.67
C LEU A 225 -3.31 11.35 12.38
N ALA A 226 -4.50 11.72 11.90
CA ALA A 226 -4.65 12.60 10.75
C ALA A 226 -4.12 14.02 11.01
N GLU A 227 -4.38 14.58 12.21
CA GLU A 227 -3.80 15.86 12.62
C GLU A 227 -2.28 15.85 12.64
N GLN A 228 -1.64 14.79 13.16
CA GLN A 228 -0.17 14.67 13.13
C GLN A 228 0.37 14.67 11.70
N VAL A 229 -0.28 13.99 10.77
CA VAL A 229 0.09 14.00 9.33
C VAL A 229 -0.13 15.38 8.71
N TRP A 230 -1.22 16.08 9.03
CA TRP A 230 -1.47 17.44 8.55
C TRP A 230 -0.52 18.50 9.13
N ARG A 231 -0.13 18.38 10.41
CA ARG A 231 0.90 19.23 11.05
C ARG A 231 2.25 19.04 10.36
N ALA A 232 2.66 17.78 10.15
CA ALA A 232 3.87 17.43 9.41
C ALA A 232 3.84 17.98 7.96
N LYS A 233 2.68 17.92 7.29
CA LYS A 233 2.49 18.50 5.96
C LYS A 233 2.73 20.01 5.94
N LYS A 234 2.05 20.77 6.80
CA LYS A 234 2.24 22.22 6.90
C LYS A 234 3.67 22.62 7.28
N GLN A 235 4.38 21.81 8.06
CA GLN A 235 5.81 22.03 8.38
C GLN A 235 6.71 21.87 7.14
N GLN A 236 6.48 20.83 6.32
CA GLN A 236 7.22 20.61 5.07
C GLN A 236 6.93 21.70 4.02
N GLU A 237 5.67 22.13 3.91
CA GLU A 237 5.23 23.17 2.96
C GLU A 237 5.72 24.58 3.35
N SER A 238 5.69 24.92 4.64
CA SER A 238 6.17 26.22 5.14
C SER A 238 7.69 26.27 5.40
N ASN A 239 8.39 25.13 5.28
CA ASN A 239 9.82 24.98 5.54
C ASN A 239 10.26 25.47 6.94
N LYS A 240 9.33 25.48 7.90
CA LYS A 240 9.47 26.11 9.22
C LYS A 240 9.51 25.05 10.33
N LYS A 241 10.49 25.15 11.23
CA LYS A 241 10.65 24.22 12.36
C LYS A 241 9.68 24.56 13.50
N LEU A 242 9.18 23.51 14.16
CA LEU A 242 8.34 23.56 15.38
C LEU A 242 8.96 24.40 16.50
N SER A 243 8.11 25.08 17.27
CA SER A 243 8.44 25.59 18.61
C SER A 243 8.79 24.42 19.56
N PRO A 244 9.70 24.61 20.53
CA PRO A 244 9.94 23.64 21.60
C PRO A 244 8.67 23.23 22.36
N GLU A 245 7.70 24.14 22.48
CA GLU A 245 6.44 23.93 23.20
C GLU A 245 5.48 23.03 22.41
N GLU A 246 5.28 23.31 21.12
CA GLU A 246 4.51 22.47 20.20
C GLU A 246 5.08 21.05 20.15
N LYS A 247 6.41 20.93 20.09
CA LYS A 247 7.07 19.62 20.14
C LYS A 247 6.79 18.89 21.46
N GLN A 248 6.90 19.56 22.61
CA GLN A 248 6.52 18.93 23.89
C GLN A 248 5.05 18.51 23.94
N GLN A 249 4.16 19.21 23.23
CA GLN A 249 2.74 18.86 23.19
C GLN A 249 2.47 17.64 22.31
N ASP A 250 3.13 17.53 21.15
CA ASP A 250 3.09 16.31 20.31
C ASP A 250 3.76 15.11 21.01
N ASP A 251 4.93 15.30 21.64
CA ASP A 251 5.62 14.26 22.43
C ASP A 251 4.73 13.77 23.60
N LYS A 252 4.02 14.68 24.29
CA LYS A 252 3.03 14.34 25.33
C LYS A 252 1.81 13.61 24.77
N ALA A 253 1.31 13.99 23.59
CA ALA A 253 0.18 13.32 22.94
C ALA A 253 0.52 11.88 22.53
N ILE A 254 1.74 11.64 22.02
CA ILE A 254 2.25 10.31 21.73
C ILE A 254 2.36 9.48 23.02
N ALA A 255 2.96 10.02 24.08
CA ALA A 255 3.07 9.33 25.36
C ALA A 255 1.70 9.04 26.00
N ALA A 256 0.73 9.94 25.87
CA ALA A 256 -0.66 9.74 26.30
C ALA A 256 -1.35 8.60 25.52
N HIS A 257 -1.13 8.52 24.20
CA HIS A 257 -1.66 7.43 23.38
C HIS A 257 -1.00 6.08 23.71
N GLU A 258 0.33 6.02 23.89
CA GLU A 258 1.03 4.79 24.27
C GLU A 258 0.63 4.31 25.67
N SER A 259 0.48 5.21 26.65
CA SER A 259 0.02 4.87 28.01
C SER A 259 -1.46 4.48 28.06
N PHE A 260 -2.34 5.14 27.28
CA PHE A 260 -3.73 4.70 27.12
C PHE A 260 -3.80 3.29 26.52
N LYS A 261 -3.05 3.05 25.44
CA LYS A 261 -2.98 1.74 24.79
C LYS A 261 -2.45 0.66 25.73
N ARG A 262 -1.38 0.96 26.47
CA ARG A 262 -0.83 0.06 27.48
C ARG A 262 -1.84 -0.23 28.59
N SER A 263 -2.56 0.78 29.09
CA SER A 263 -3.64 0.61 30.08
C SER A 263 -4.83 -0.19 29.52
N PHE A 264 -5.06 -0.18 28.21
CA PHE A 264 -6.07 -0.99 27.53
C PHE A 264 -5.62 -2.44 27.38
N GLU A 265 -4.38 -2.67 26.91
CA GLU A 265 -3.76 -4.00 26.80
C GLU A 265 -3.63 -4.67 28.19
N GLU A 266 -3.18 -3.93 29.22
CA GLU A 266 -3.11 -4.42 30.62
C GLU A 266 -4.51 -4.74 31.21
N ARG A 267 -5.57 -4.00 30.82
CA ARG A 267 -6.97 -4.35 31.16
C ARG A 267 -7.47 -5.58 30.42
N GLN A 268 -7.05 -5.77 29.17
CA GLN A 268 -7.44 -6.91 28.35
C GLN A 268 -6.76 -8.20 28.86
N ASP A 269 -5.48 -8.14 29.21
CA ASP A 269 -4.75 -9.26 29.85
C ASP A 269 -5.30 -9.58 31.25
N ALA A 270 -5.72 -8.58 32.04
CA ALA A 270 -6.36 -8.81 33.34
C ALA A 270 -7.71 -9.55 33.27
N LEU A 271 -8.38 -9.54 32.11
CA LEU A 271 -9.59 -10.32 31.83
C LEU A 271 -9.28 -11.76 31.37
N ILE A 272 -8.06 -12.06 30.92
CA ILE A 272 -7.65 -13.39 30.46
C ILE A 272 -7.24 -14.26 31.67
N LYS A 273 -8.22 -14.67 32.46
CA LYS A 273 -8.08 -15.70 33.51
C LYS A 273 -8.16 -17.13 32.95
N ASP A 274 -7.40 -17.42 31.89
CA ASP A 274 -7.26 -18.79 31.38
C ASP A 274 -5.80 -19.12 31.05
N ALA A 275 -5.33 -20.26 31.56
CA ALA A 275 -3.95 -20.69 31.36
C ALA A 275 -3.71 -21.11 29.90
N PRO A 276 -2.52 -20.83 29.32
CA PRO A 276 -2.26 -21.07 27.90
C PRO A 276 -2.37 -22.56 27.56
N SER A 277 -3.44 -22.93 26.86
CA SER A 277 -3.66 -24.31 26.44
C SER A 277 -2.50 -24.78 25.53
N LYS A 278 -1.88 -25.91 25.90
CA LYS A 278 -0.74 -26.45 25.17
C LYS A 278 -1.16 -26.71 23.72
N ARG A 279 -0.49 -26.06 22.75
CA ARG A 279 -0.73 -26.22 21.30
C ARG A 279 -0.91 -27.69 20.94
N SER A 280 -2.15 -28.10 20.72
CA SER A 280 -2.43 -29.41 20.13
C SER A 280 -1.79 -29.46 18.75
N ARG A 281 -0.89 -30.41 18.53
CA ARG A 281 -0.44 -30.77 17.18
C ARG A 281 -1.66 -31.34 16.47
N LYS A 282 -2.28 -30.55 15.56
CA LYS A 282 -3.24 -31.12 14.60
C LYS A 282 -2.62 -32.36 13.95
N SER A 283 -3.42 -33.40 13.87
CA SER A 283 -3.02 -34.75 13.49
C SER A 283 -2.32 -34.76 12.12
N LYS A 284 -1.44 -35.74 11.93
CA LYS A 284 -0.92 -36.07 10.60
C LYS A 284 -2.09 -36.62 9.78
N GLU A 285 -2.54 -35.89 8.76
CA GLU A 285 -3.18 -36.53 7.62
C GLU A 285 -2.17 -37.46 6.93
N HIS A 286 -2.63 -38.59 6.40
CA HIS A 286 -1.75 -39.62 5.86
C HIS A 286 -0.99 -39.13 4.62
N PRO A 287 0.31 -39.42 4.48
CA PRO A 287 1.04 -39.19 3.25
C PRO A 287 0.55 -40.18 2.18
N MET A 288 -0.34 -39.71 1.30
CA MET A 288 -0.84 -40.47 0.14
C MET A 288 0.30 -40.79 -0.83
N MET A 289 0.92 -41.96 -0.65
CA MET A 289 1.87 -42.55 -1.59
C MET A 289 1.09 -43.22 -2.73
N SER A 290 0.92 -42.52 -3.84
CA SER A 290 0.38 -43.09 -5.09
C SER A 290 1.18 -42.59 -6.28
N GLY A 291 1.72 -43.52 -7.08
CA GLY A 291 2.58 -43.27 -8.24
C GLY A 291 1.81 -42.94 -9.53
N ALA A 292 0.63 -42.35 -9.44
CA ALA A 292 -0.15 -41.90 -10.59
C ALA A 292 0.19 -40.45 -10.97
N LEU A 293 0.02 -40.10 -12.25
CA LEU A 293 0.14 -38.72 -12.75
C LEU A 293 -1.12 -37.90 -12.38
N GLY A 294 -1.36 -37.76 -11.07
CA GLY A 294 -2.54 -37.12 -10.53
C GLY A 294 -2.70 -35.66 -10.98
N GLN A 295 -3.94 -35.25 -11.25
CA GLN A 295 -4.27 -33.89 -11.66
C GLN A 295 -3.65 -32.86 -10.69
N LEU A 296 -3.01 -31.83 -11.26
CA LEU A 296 -2.31 -30.83 -10.47
C LEU A 296 -3.31 -30.10 -9.54
N PRO A 297 -3.00 -29.96 -8.24
CA PRO A 297 -3.97 -29.50 -7.26
C PRO A 297 -4.36 -28.04 -7.52
N GLN A 298 -5.59 -27.85 -7.98
CA GLN A 298 -6.15 -26.58 -8.42
C GLN A 298 -5.93 -25.43 -7.42
N PRO A 299 -5.76 -24.18 -7.88
CA PRO A 299 -5.82 -23.01 -7.02
C PRO A 299 -7.16 -22.96 -6.26
N VAL A 300 -7.06 -22.84 -4.93
CA VAL A 300 -8.17 -22.35 -4.10
C VAL A 300 -8.07 -20.83 -4.09
N TYR A 301 -9.03 -20.18 -4.74
CA TYR A 301 -9.16 -18.72 -4.72
C TYR A 301 -9.88 -18.27 -3.44
N ASN A 302 -9.73 -17.01 -3.08
CA ASN A 302 -10.32 -16.41 -1.90
C ASN A 302 -10.78 -15.01 -2.25
N ASN A 303 -12.02 -14.67 -1.91
CA ASN A 303 -12.69 -13.42 -2.30
C ASN A 303 -12.11 -12.17 -1.59
N LYS A 304 -11.17 -12.32 -0.63
CA LYS A 304 -10.52 -11.23 0.10
C LYS A 304 -10.07 -10.10 -0.85
N GLY A 305 -10.77 -8.97 -0.81
CA GLY A 305 -10.49 -7.81 -1.68
C GLY A 305 -11.42 -7.65 -2.88
N SER A 306 -12.53 -8.40 -2.94
CA SER A 306 -13.80 -7.96 -3.50
C SER A 306 -14.48 -6.93 -2.58
N ASN A 307 -15.48 -6.23 -3.11
CA ASN A 307 -16.47 -5.43 -2.37
C ASN A 307 -15.89 -4.54 -1.25
N LEU A 308 -14.74 -3.91 -1.51
CA LEU A 308 -14.00 -3.06 -0.57
C LEU A 308 -14.54 -1.61 -0.50
N VAL A 309 -15.66 -1.35 -1.16
CA VAL A 309 -16.25 -0.02 -1.34
C VAL A 309 -17.75 -0.20 -1.19
N PRO A 310 -18.40 0.49 -0.24
CA PRO A 310 -19.85 0.50 -0.16
C PRO A 310 -20.47 0.97 -1.48
N GLU A 311 -21.56 0.31 -1.85
CA GLU A 311 -22.44 0.78 -2.92
C GLU A 311 -22.89 2.22 -2.63
N LEU A 312 -23.24 2.97 -3.68
CA LEU A 312 -23.76 4.31 -3.48
C LEU A 312 -25.15 4.19 -2.83
N PRO A 313 -25.48 5.02 -1.82
CA PRO A 313 -26.82 5.02 -1.25
C PRO A 313 -27.82 5.39 -2.35
N ASP A 314 -28.98 4.71 -2.34
CA ASP A 314 -30.03 5.00 -3.32
C ASP A 314 -30.53 6.44 -3.18
N THR A 315 -31.04 6.97 -4.29
CA THR A 315 -31.75 8.24 -4.44
C THR A 315 -32.82 8.49 -3.37
N SER A 316 -33.50 7.45 -2.87
CA SER A 316 -34.47 7.54 -1.76
C SER A 316 -33.84 7.84 -0.38
N THR A 317 -32.53 7.63 -0.21
CA THR A 317 -31.82 7.89 1.04
C THR A 317 -31.65 9.41 1.21
N PRO A 318 -31.96 10.02 2.38
CA PRO A 318 -31.69 11.45 2.60
C PRO A 318 -30.17 11.74 2.59
N PRO A 319 -29.73 12.94 2.18
CA PRO A 319 -28.33 13.33 2.20
C PRO A 319 -27.78 13.53 3.63
N PRO A 320 -26.45 13.51 3.85
CA PRO A 320 -25.82 13.73 5.16
C PRO A 320 -25.74 15.21 5.59
N TRP A 321 -26.54 16.07 4.96
CA TRP A 321 -26.61 17.53 5.15
C TRP A 321 -28.08 17.99 5.13
N SER A 322 -28.37 19.15 5.72
CA SER A 322 -29.73 19.66 5.94
C SER A 322 -30.16 20.80 5.00
N ASP A 323 -29.25 21.25 4.15
CA ASP A 323 -29.39 22.35 3.20
C ASP A 323 -29.44 21.81 1.74
N GLN A 324 -29.05 22.61 0.74
CA GLN A 324 -28.91 22.12 -0.64
C GLN A 324 -27.67 21.21 -0.80
N GLY A 325 -26.69 21.33 0.09
CA GLY A 325 -25.48 20.52 0.11
C GLY A 325 -24.27 21.21 -0.51
N PRO A 326 -23.08 20.58 -0.40
CA PRO A 326 -21.88 21.09 -1.03
C PRO A 326 -22.02 21.08 -2.56
N PRO A 327 -21.31 21.97 -3.27
CA PRO A 327 -21.04 21.76 -4.68
C PRO A 327 -20.11 20.57 -4.90
N ALA A 328 -20.04 20.09 -6.14
CA ALA A 328 -19.05 19.12 -6.58
C ALA A 328 -18.49 19.50 -7.96
N VAL A 329 -17.32 18.96 -8.29
CA VAL A 329 -16.64 19.21 -9.58
C VAL A 329 -16.07 17.93 -10.17
N LYS A 330 -16.22 17.76 -11.48
CA LYS A 330 -15.51 16.75 -12.25
C LYS A 330 -14.27 17.37 -12.89
N VAL A 331 -13.10 16.81 -12.61
CA VAL A 331 -11.80 17.28 -13.09
C VAL A 331 -11.13 16.18 -13.91
N ARG A 332 -10.56 16.52 -15.07
CA ARG A 332 -9.66 15.62 -15.82
C ARG A 332 -8.23 16.13 -15.66
N LEU A 333 -7.28 15.22 -15.44
CA LEU A 333 -5.87 15.55 -15.22
C LEU A 333 -4.93 14.50 -15.84
N THR A 334 -3.90 14.97 -16.54
CA THR A 334 -2.78 14.16 -17.06
C THR A 334 -1.54 14.38 -16.20
N VAL A 335 -1.07 13.32 -15.53
CA VAL A 335 -0.02 13.39 -14.51
C VAL A 335 1.10 12.38 -14.73
N THR A 336 2.27 12.64 -14.17
CA THR A 336 3.41 11.72 -14.14
C THR A 336 3.26 10.59 -13.10
N SER A 337 4.27 9.74 -12.99
CA SER A 337 4.37 8.76 -11.90
C SER A 337 4.39 9.41 -10.51
N GLY A 338 3.88 8.69 -9.51
CA GLY A 338 3.93 9.11 -8.10
C GLY A 338 2.83 10.07 -7.64
N PHE A 339 2.05 10.65 -8.56
CA PHE A 339 0.93 11.52 -8.24
C PHE A 339 -0.25 10.75 -7.62
N TYR A 340 -0.82 11.29 -6.54
CA TYR A 340 -2.00 10.79 -5.84
C TYR A 340 -3.17 11.75 -6.04
N VAL A 341 -4.17 11.33 -6.82
CA VAL A 341 -5.38 12.14 -7.06
C VAL A 341 -6.13 12.44 -5.76
N ARG A 342 -6.16 11.48 -4.83
CA ARG A 342 -6.70 11.67 -3.46
C ARG A 342 -6.04 12.82 -2.70
N SER A 343 -4.72 12.99 -2.76
CA SER A 343 -4.05 14.15 -2.15
C SER A 343 -4.43 15.45 -2.88
N PHE A 344 -4.51 15.44 -4.21
CA PHE A 344 -4.95 16.61 -4.98
C PHE A 344 -6.39 17.06 -4.63
N CYS A 345 -7.34 16.13 -4.50
CA CYS A 345 -8.71 16.45 -4.10
C CYS A 345 -8.75 17.15 -2.74
N HIS A 346 -8.06 16.59 -1.75
CA HIS A 346 -7.90 17.20 -0.42
C HIS A 346 -7.26 18.60 -0.50
N ASP A 347 -6.17 18.73 -1.26
CA ASP A 347 -5.38 19.96 -1.33
C ASP A 347 -6.09 21.10 -2.09
N LEU A 348 -6.93 20.77 -3.07
CA LEU A 348 -7.83 21.72 -3.72
C LEU A 348 -8.85 22.28 -2.71
N GLY A 349 -9.47 21.40 -1.90
CA GLY A 349 -10.35 21.83 -0.81
C GLY A 349 -9.66 22.76 0.19
N ALA A 350 -8.40 22.46 0.53
CA ALA A 350 -7.59 23.28 1.43
C ALA A 350 -7.19 24.64 0.84
N LYS A 351 -6.90 24.74 -0.47
CA LYS A 351 -6.67 26.04 -1.15
C LYS A 351 -7.93 26.92 -1.23
N LEU A 352 -9.11 26.29 -1.22
CA LEU A 352 -10.42 26.96 -1.24
C LEU A 352 -10.94 27.30 0.18
N ASP A 353 -10.06 27.36 1.19
CA ASP A 353 -10.39 27.59 2.61
C ASP A 353 -11.48 26.65 3.19
N SER A 354 -11.61 25.46 2.61
CA SER A 354 -12.63 24.47 2.93
C SER A 354 -12.00 23.09 3.20
N ALA A 355 -12.75 22.03 2.94
CA ALA A 355 -12.31 20.66 2.89
C ALA A 355 -12.88 20.01 1.61
N ALA A 356 -12.28 18.91 1.16
CA ALA A 356 -12.79 18.15 0.03
C ALA A 356 -12.36 16.68 0.09
N LEU A 357 -13.14 15.82 -0.54
CA LEU A 357 -12.88 14.39 -0.67
C LEU A 357 -13.10 13.90 -2.11
N MET A 358 -12.44 12.79 -2.45
CA MET A 358 -12.61 12.12 -3.74
C MET A 358 -13.83 11.19 -3.70
N ALA A 359 -14.90 11.54 -4.41
CA ALA A 359 -16.12 10.73 -4.48
C ALA A 359 -16.00 9.59 -5.51
N GLU A 360 -15.43 9.88 -6.69
CA GLU A 360 -15.21 8.91 -7.77
C GLU A 360 -13.87 9.18 -8.48
N LEU A 361 -13.27 8.13 -9.07
CA LEU A 361 -12.02 8.19 -9.81
C LEU A 361 -12.03 7.15 -10.94
N ALA A 362 -11.66 7.55 -12.14
CA ALA A 362 -11.47 6.67 -13.29
C ALA A 362 -10.10 6.96 -13.94
N ARG A 363 -9.21 5.96 -14.05
CA ARG A 363 -7.98 6.08 -14.85
C ARG A 363 -8.31 5.83 -16.31
N THR A 364 -8.69 6.87 -17.04
CA THR A 364 -9.07 6.79 -18.46
C THR A 364 -7.91 6.33 -19.34
N ARG A 365 -6.67 6.76 -19.06
CA ARG A 365 -5.47 6.35 -19.83
C ARG A 365 -4.26 6.02 -18.95
N GLN A 366 -3.46 5.03 -19.33
CA GLN A 366 -2.11 4.79 -18.80
C GLN A 366 -1.15 4.41 -19.93
N SER A 367 -0.08 5.20 -20.12
CA SER A 367 0.72 5.15 -21.36
C SER A 367 -0.21 5.32 -22.57
N ASP A 368 -0.25 4.33 -23.43
CA ASP A 368 -0.99 4.25 -24.70
C ASP A 368 -2.32 3.47 -24.55
N PHE A 369 -2.54 2.84 -23.39
CA PHE A 369 -3.74 2.05 -23.08
C PHE A 369 -4.87 2.96 -22.58
N GLU A 370 -6.09 2.79 -23.11
CA GLU A 370 -7.23 3.68 -22.88
C GLU A 370 -8.56 2.91 -22.74
N VAL A 371 -9.43 3.33 -21.81
CA VAL A 371 -10.75 2.69 -21.58
C VAL A 371 -11.65 2.80 -22.82
N GLY A 372 -12.39 1.74 -23.14
CA GLY A 372 -13.30 1.70 -24.29
C GLY A 372 -12.61 1.62 -25.67
N ASN A 373 -11.28 1.55 -25.72
CA ASN A 373 -10.49 1.36 -26.94
C ASN A 373 -10.04 -0.11 -27.08
N GLU A 374 -9.74 -0.59 -28.29
CA GLU A 374 -9.39 -2.00 -28.58
C GLU A 374 -8.16 -2.52 -27.80
N ASN A 375 -7.39 -1.64 -27.17
CA ASN A 375 -6.22 -2.01 -26.36
C ASN A 375 -6.54 -2.27 -24.87
N CYS A 376 -7.78 -2.03 -24.41
CA CYS A 376 -8.22 -2.28 -23.05
C CYS A 376 -9.44 -3.21 -23.02
N LEU A 377 -9.30 -4.39 -22.41
CA LEU A 377 -10.38 -5.36 -22.23
C LEU A 377 -11.39 -4.86 -21.20
N GLU A 378 -12.69 -4.94 -21.48
CA GLU A 378 -13.71 -4.68 -20.46
C GLU A 378 -13.80 -5.85 -19.48
N PHE A 379 -13.82 -5.59 -18.17
CA PHE A 379 -13.73 -6.65 -17.16
C PHE A 379 -14.88 -7.67 -17.25
N ASP A 380 -16.07 -7.20 -17.59
CA ASP A 380 -17.27 -8.04 -17.69
C ASP A 380 -17.20 -9.01 -18.89
N ASP A 381 -16.32 -8.79 -19.88
CA ASP A 381 -16.09 -9.75 -20.97
C ASP A 381 -15.43 -11.04 -20.49
N LEU A 382 -14.73 -11.03 -19.34
CA LEU A 382 -14.21 -12.24 -18.72
C LEU A 382 -15.34 -13.22 -18.34
N ALA A 383 -16.53 -12.71 -18.01
CA ALA A 383 -17.71 -13.51 -17.67
C ALA A 383 -18.48 -14.00 -18.91
N LYS A 384 -18.18 -13.49 -20.11
CA LYS A 384 -18.91 -13.78 -21.37
C LYS A 384 -18.35 -14.96 -22.18
N GLY A 385 -17.32 -15.65 -21.67
CA GLY A 385 -16.72 -16.82 -22.32
C GLY A 385 -15.41 -16.53 -23.08
N GLU A 386 -14.62 -17.59 -23.30
CA GLU A 386 -13.31 -17.54 -23.97
C GLU A 386 -13.43 -17.11 -25.44
N GLU A 387 -14.57 -17.42 -26.06
CA GLU A 387 -14.98 -16.97 -27.38
C GLU A 387 -15.14 -15.45 -27.50
N VAL A 388 -15.38 -14.73 -26.38
CA VAL A 388 -15.52 -13.27 -26.34
C VAL A 388 -14.21 -12.58 -25.96
N TRP A 389 -13.59 -12.96 -24.84
CA TRP A 389 -12.36 -12.29 -24.39
C TRP A 389 -11.09 -12.80 -25.10
N GLY A 390 -11.03 -14.08 -25.50
CA GLY A 390 -9.86 -14.70 -26.12
C GLY A 390 -9.41 -13.99 -27.40
N PRO A 391 -10.30 -13.72 -28.38
CA PRO A 391 -9.96 -12.97 -29.59
C PRO A 391 -9.53 -11.52 -29.33
N GLN A 392 -9.99 -10.88 -28.25
CA GLN A 392 -9.56 -9.54 -27.87
C GLN A 392 -8.14 -9.55 -27.28
N VAL A 393 -7.92 -10.45 -26.31
CA VAL A 393 -6.60 -10.67 -25.70
C VAL A 393 -5.56 -11.05 -26.76
N ALA A 394 -5.93 -11.88 -27.75
CA ALA A 394 -5.08 -12.20 -28.89
C ALA A 394 -4.61 -10.94 -29.65
N ARG A 395 -5.54 -10.02 -30.00
CA ARG A 395 -5.20 -8.77 -30.71
C ARG A 395 -4.32 -7.84 -29.87
N MET A 396 -4.60 -7.70 -28.57
CA MET A 396 -3.79 -6.88 -27.65
C MET A 396 -2.35 -7.40 -27.57
N LEU A 397 -2.19 -8.72 -27.40
CA LEU A 397 -0.90 -9.38 -27.33
C LEU A 397 -0.12 -9.27 -28.64
N GLU A 398 -0.77 -9.48 -29.79
CA GLU A 398 -0.14 -9.34 -31.11
C GLU A 398 0.28 -7.88 -31.38
N THR A 399 -0.56 -6.90 -31.01
CA THR A 399 -0.26 -5.47 -31.18
C THR A 399 0.96 -5.05 -30.37
N TRP A 400 1.05 -5.45 -29.11
CA TRP A 400 2.25 -5.22 -28.30
C TRP A 400 3.50 -5.95 -28.84
N SER A 401 3.30 -7.13 -29.46
CA SER A 401 4.38 -7.90 -30.08
C SER A 401 5.00 -7.17 -31.29
N LYS A 402 4.17 -6.49 -32.09
CA LYS A 402 4.57 -5.75 -33.30
C LYS A 402 5.18 -4.37 -33.01
N THR A 403 4.67 -3.65 -32.00
CA THR A 403 5.08 -2.27 -31.69
C THR A 403 6.45 -2.15 -31.00
N LYS A 404 7.07 -3.26 -30.60
CA LYS A 404 8.36 -3.24 -29.93
C LYS A 404 9.50 -2.97 -30.92
N PRO A 405 10.28 -1.88 -30.78
CA PRO A 405 11.54 -1.77 -31.50
C PRO A 405 12.44 -2.93 -31.09
N GLN A 406 13.10 -3.59 -32.06
CA GLN A 406 14.02 -4.68 -31.74
C GLN A 406 15.10 -4.16 -30.80
N ALA A 407 15.17 -4.71 -29.58
CA ALA A 407 16.30 -4.48 -28.69
C ALA A 407 17.54 -5.01 -29.41
N SER A 408 18.43 -4.09 -29.78
CA SER A 408 19.50 -4.36 -30.75
C SER A 408 20.43 -5.47 -30.24
N THR A 409 20.26 -6.67 -30.80
CA THR A 409 21.23 -7.76 -30.68
C THR A 409 22.42 -7.42 -31.56
N GLY A 410 23.19 -6.41 -31.17
CA GLY A 410 24.47 -6.11 -31.78
C GLY A 410 25.34 -7.37 -31.79
N PRO A 411 26.02 -7.69 -32.91
CA PRO A 411 26.81 -8.91 -32.99
C PRO A 411 27.87 -8.89 -31.88
N SER A 412 27.93 -9.98 -31.10
CA SER A 412 28.87 -10.09 -29.98
C SER A 412 30.29 -10.36 -30.49
N ASP A 413 30.94 -9.31 -31.00
CA ASP A 413 32.24 -9.40 -31.66
C ASP A 413 33.35 -9.81 -30.68
N LYS A 414 33.61 -11.12 -30.63
CA LYS A 414 34.68 -11.74 -29.83
C LYS A 414 36.08 -11.57 -30.44
N SER A 415 36.31 -10.55 -31.27
CA SER A 415 37.54 -10.38 -32.05
C SER A 415 38.57 -9.39 -31.49
N GLN A 416 38.22 -8.51 -30.54
CA GLN A 416 39.12 -7.42 -30.10
C GLN A 416 39.61 -7.50 -28.64
N LYS A 417 40.37 -8.56 -28.31
CA LYS A 417 41.20 -8.60 -27.08
C LYS A 417 42.62 -9.17 -27.25
N LYS A 418 43.23 -8.99 -28.43
CA LYS A 418 44.66 -9.24 -28.69
C LYS A 418 45.27 -8.17 -29.63
N LYS A 419 45.68 -7.01 -29.09
CA LYS A 419 46.78 -6.14 -29.60
C LYS A 419 46.90 -4.85 -28.77
N LYS A 420 47.76 -4.87 -27.73
CA LYS A 420 48.57 -3.72 -27.29
C LYS A 420 49.56 -4.18 -26.21
N GLN A 421 50.74 -4.59 -26.66
CA GLN A 421 51.98 -4.50 -25.90
C GLN A 421 52.91 -3.54 -26.65
N GLU A 422 53.94 -3.08 -25.93
CA GLU A 422 55.12 -2.42 -26.47
C GLU A 422 54.96 -0.98 -27.02
N ASN A 423 55.37 -0.01 -26.20
CA ASN A 423 56.59 0.72 -26.54
C ASN A 423 57.41 1.14 -25.29
N LYS A 424 58.67 1.54 -25.50
CA LYS A 424 59.77 1.73 -24.50
C LYS A 424 60.13 3.24 -24.38
N ARG A 425 60.90 3.81 -23.42
CA ARG A 425 61.66 3.49 -22.16
C ARG A 425 61.99 4.87 -21.49
N PRO A 426 62.89 5.07 -20.49
CA PRO A 426 63.51 4.26 -19.41
C PRO A 426 63.12 4.85 -18.00
N SER A 427 63.76 4.66 -16.82
CA SER A 427 65.09 4.18 -16.37
C SER A 427 65.06 3.48 -14.98
N SER A 428 66.24 3.17 -14.40
CA SER A 428 66.49 2.23 -13.26
C SER A 428 67.27 2.95 -12.11
N PRO A 429 67.86 2.33 -11.03
CA PRO A 429 68.08 0.90 -10.74
C PRO A 429 68.08 0.36 -9.25
N ARG A 430 68.09 -0.99 -9.11
CA ARG A 430 68.56 -1.82 -7.95
C ARG A 430 67.70 -1.77 -6.64
N HIS A 431 67.75 -2.74 -5.70
CA HIS A 431 68.65 -3.89 -5.48
C HIS A 431 67.99 -5.13 -4.80
N LYS A 432 68.39 -6.35 -5.21
CA LYS A 432 68.66 -7.61 -4.45
C LYS A 432 67.78 -8.12 -3.27
N GLN A 433 67.43 -9.42 -3.38
CA GLN A 433 67.45 -10.49 -2.33
C GLN A 433 66.42 -10.40 -1.15
N ASP A 434 66.00 -11.48 -0.47
CA ASP A 434 66.38 -12.91 -0.59
C ASP A 434 65.22 -13.92 -0.34
N LYS A 435 65.56 -15.19 -0.59
CA LYS A 435 64.85 -16.47 -0.43
C LYS A 435 64.32 -16.82 0.98
N GLN A 436 63.21 -17.56 1.03
CA GLN A 436 63.02 -18.93 1.60
C GLN A 436 61.50 -19.30 1.53
N GLN A 437 61.08 -20.50 1.11
CA GLN A 437 60.93 -21.78 1.85
C GLN A 437 60.03 -21.67 3.12
N ASN A 438 59.11 -22.59 3.42
CA ASN A 438 58.97 -23.97 2.94
C ASN A 438 57.51 -24.55 2.97
N HIS A 439 57.38 -25.81 2.57
CA HIS A 439 56.25 -26.74 2.74
C HIS A 439 55.68 -26.81 4.20
N ASN A 440 54.50 -27.41 4.54
CA ASN A 440 53.73 -28.47 3.87
C ASN A 440 52.23 -28.57 4.28
N LYS A 441 51.55 -29.62 3.77
CA LYS A 441 50.28 -30.30 4.18
C LYS A 441 49.96 -30.28 5.69
N GLY A 442 48.72 -30.48 6.17
CA GLY A 442 47.43 -30.76 5.50
C GLY A 442 46.57 -31.82 6.25
N GLU A 443 45.25 -31.87 5.98
CA GLU A 443 44.25 -32.85 6.51
C GLU A 443 43.98 -32.84 8.04
N LYS A 444 42.96 -33.51 8.62
CA LYS A 444 41.49 -33.65 8.37
C LYS A 444 40.89 -34.42 9.58
N ARG A 445 39.60 -34.18 9.94
CA ARG A 445 38.77 -35.00 10.89
C ARG A 445 39.25 -34.93 12.36
N ARG A 446 38.49 -35.33 13.40
CA ARG A 446 37.24 -36.16 13.48
C ARG A 446 36.29 -35.66 14.61
N ARG A 447 35.19 -36.38 14.90
CA ARG A 447 34.16 -36.05 15.91
C ARG A 447 34.25 -36.91 17.18
N SER A 448 33.99 -36.33 18.36
CA SER A 448 33.58 -36.91 19.66
C SER A 448 33.50 -35.77 20.70
N ASN A 449 32.82 -35.84 21.87
CA ASN A 449 31.72 -36.70 22.38
C ASN A 449 30.92 -35.94 23.48
N SER A 450 29.90 -36.59 24.06
CA SER A 450 29.16 -36.21 25.31
C SER A 450 29.46 -37.26 26.42
N PRO A 451 28.99 -37.17 27.70
CA PRO A 451 27.92 -36.29 28.24
C PRO A 451 28.01 -35.76 29.72
N ASP A 452 26.96 -35.01 30.10
CA ASP A 452 26.26 -34.88 31.41
C ASP A 452 26.81 -34.14 32.68
N GLU A 453 25.81 -33.76 33.51
CA GLU A 453 25.74 -33.28 34.93
C GLU A 453 26.20 -31.86 35.40
N ALA A 454 25.20 -30.95 35.43
CA ALA A 454 24.58 -30.35 36.64
C ALA A 454 25.20 -29.22 37.52
N VAL A 455 24.29 -28.53 38.24
CA VAL A 455 24.42 -27.65 39.44
C VAL A 455 24.84 -26.16 39.25
N SER A 456 24.34 -25.29 40.15
CA SER A 456 24.53 -23.82 40.30
C SER A 456 24.45 -23.45 41.79
N PRO A 457 24.59 -22.18 42.25
CA PRO A 457 25.37 -21.01 41.82
C PRO A 457 26.49 -20.70 42.88
N PRO A 458 26.96 -19.45 43.15
CA PRO A 458 26.22 -18.47 43.97
C PRO A 458 26.49 -16.96 43.69
N ARG A 459 25.88 -16.06 44.47
CA ARG A 459 26.20 -14.61 44.59
C ARG A 459 26.99 -14.31 45.88
N LYS A 460 27.69 -13.15 45.96
CA LYS A 460 28.15 -12.49 47.22
C LYS A 460 28.07 -10.96 47.11
N ALA A 461 28.20 -10.25 48.25
CA ALA A 461 28.02 -8.79 48.44
C ALA A 461 29.04 -8.25 49.50
N VAL A 462 28.71 -7.17 50.27
CA VAL A 462 29.48 -6.49 51.38
C VAL A 462 30.51 -5.45 50.87
N ALA A 463 30.81 -4.25 51.43
CA ALA A 463 30.36 -3.32 52.52
C ALA A 463 30.69 -1.83 52.11
N LEU A 464 30.32 -0.68 52.70
CA LEU A 464 29.60 -0.21 53.93
C LEU A 464 30.47 0.41 55.08
N GLU A 465 30.62 1.76 55.13
CA GLU A 465 31.01 2.63 56.28
C GLU A 465 30.63 4.12 55.98
N SER A 466 29.86 4.86 56.82
CA SER A 466 30.19 5.78 57.96
C SER A 466 30.66 7.21 57.53
N LYS A 467 30.33 8.36 58.17
CA LYS A 467 29.90 8.72 59.56
C LYS A 467 29.16 10.11 59.64
N GLU A 468 28.37 10.35 60.71
CA GLU A 468 28.20 11.57 61.59
C GLU A 468 28.32 13.05 61.05
N ASP A 469 27.61 14.10 61.52
CA ASP A 469 26.50 14.28 62.51
C ASP A 469 25.82 15.70 62.41
N SER A 470 24.86 16.02 63.32
CA SER A 470 24.27 17.32 63.76
C SER A 470 22.77 17.65 63.45
N LYS A 471 22.16 18.51 64.29
CA LYS A 471 20.70 18.77 64.57
C LYS A 471 20.53 20.20 65.16
N PRO A 472 19.34 20.73 65.58
CA PRO A 472 17.90 20.36 65.40
C PRO A 472 17.08 21.50 64.70
N VAL A 473 15.72 21.64 64.61
CA VAL A 473 14.66 21.81 65.65
C VAL A 473 13.22 21.66 65.09
N LYS A 474 12.37 20.88 65.81
CA LYS A 474 10.90 20.90 66.09
C LYS A 474 9.89 21.55 65.10
N GLU A 475 8.87 20.80 64.61
CA GLU A 475 7.44 20.70 65.06
C GLU A 475 6.49 21.74 64.40
N HIS A 476 5.17 21.54 64.20
CA HIS A 476 4.19 20.54 64.69
C HIS A 476 3.19 20.06 63.59
N GLN A 477 2.59 18.88 63.80
CA GLN A 477 1.26 18.46 63.29
C GLN A 477 0.25 18.51 64.47
N PRO A 478 -1.08 18.64 64.27
CA PRO A 478 -1.91 17.44 64.01
C PRO A 478 -3.22 17.58 63.19
N GLU A 479 -3.57 16.46 62.54
CA GLU A 479 -4.87 15.76 62.45
C GLU A 479 -6.20 16.38 61.92
N THR A 480 -6.94 15.46 61.29
CA THR A 480 -8.29 15.53 60.71
C THR A 480 -9.42 15.46 61.73
N LEU A 481 -10.63 15.91 61.36
CA LEU A 481 -11.90 15.21 61.71
C LEU A 481 -13.07 15.61 60.78
N LYS A 482 -14.11 14.76 60.73
CA LYS A 482 -15.44 14.94 60.08
C LYS A 482 -16.53 14.58 61.12
N PRO A 483 -17.85 14.68 60.81
CA PRO A 483 -18.64 15.85 60.38
C PRO A 483 -19.92 16.02 61.26
N LYS A 484 -20.75 17.07 61.08
CA LYS A 484 -22.20 17.04 61.38
C LYS A 484 -23.02 18.27 60.91
N THR A 485 -24.14 17.98 60.21
CA THR A 485 -25.51 18.59 60.25
C THR A 485 -25.74 20.05 60.68
N GLY A 486 -26.53 20.84 59.91
CA GLY A 486 -27.15 22.08 60.41
C GLY A 486 -27.84 23.05 59.42
N ASN A 487 -28.98 22.67 58.82
CA ASN A 487 -30.13 23.45 58.30
C ASN A 487 -30.10 24.97 57.92
N LEU A 488 -30.82 25.27 56.83
CA LEU A 488 -31.52 26.53 56.44
C LEU A 488 -30.64 27.75 56.04
N SER A 489 -31.08 28.67 55.16
CA SER A 489 -32.40 28.82 54.51
C SER A 489 -32.34 28.92 52.97
N ASP A 490 -33.38 28.33 52.37
CA ASP A 490 -34.16 28.73 51.19
C ASP A 490 -33.87 30.06 50.47
N ASP A 491 -33.85 29.98 49.13
CA ASP A 491 -34.63 30.88 48.25
C ASP A 491 -35.07 30.11 46.99
N GLU A 492 -36.23 30.45 46.41
CA GLU A 492 -37.12 29.46 45.74
C GLU A 492 -36.97 29.24 44.21
N LYS A 493 -37.32 28.01 43.74
CA LYS A 493 -38.11 27.68 42.50
C LYS A 493 -37.52 28.06 41.12
N SER A 494 -37.82 27.40 39.98
CA SER A 494 -38.41 26.09 39.59
C SER A 494 -38.09 25.89 38.07
N TRP A 495 -38.39 24.83 37.32
CA TRP A 495 -39.12 23.56 37.52
C TRP A 495 -38.61 22.48 36.52
N ASN A 496 -39.26 21.31 36.46
CA ASN A 496 -39.20 20.37 35.33
C ASN A 496 -40.18 20.86 34.21
N GLY A 497 -40.22 20.37 32.97
CA GLY A 497 -39.86 19.07 32.39
C GLY A 497 -41.13 18.26 32.12
N ILE A 498 -41.46 18.03 30.84
CA ILE A 498 -42.64 17.29 30.34
C ILE A 498 -42.18 16.42 29.15
N GLU A 499 -42.77 15.22 29.03
CA GLU A 499 -42.65 14.30 27.91
C GLU A 499 -43.89 14.39 27.01
N ASP A 500 -43.72 14.28 25.70
CA ASP A 500 -44.66 13.73 24.69
C ASP A 500 -43.88 13.47 23.39
#